data_AF-A0A8C9FY65-F1
#
_entry.id   AF-A0A8C9FY65-F1
#
_cell.length_a   1.000
_cell.length_b   1.000
_cell.length_c   1.000
_cell.angle_alpha   90.00
_cell.angle_beta   90.00
_cell.angle_gamma   90.00
#
_symmetry.space_group_name_H-M   'P 1'
#
loop_
_entity.id
_entity.type
_entity.pdbx_description
1 polymer ?
#
loop_
_entity_poly.entity_id
_entity_poly.type
_entity_poly.pdbx_seq_one_letter_code
_entity_poly.pdbx_strand_id
1 'polypeptide(L)' 'MFDEPVLLQAGWWYVAWARVSGPSSDCGSHGQASITTDDGVVFQFKSSKKSNNGTDVNAGQIPQLLYR' A
#
# COMPACT_ATOMS: atom_id res chain seq x y z
N MET A 1 0.59 -13.69 0.93
CA MET A 1 0.47 -13.29 2.34
C MET A 1 1.86 -13.33 2.96
N PHE A 2 2.11 -12.59 4.04
CA PHE A 2 3.30 -12.85 4.86
C PHE A 2 3.18 -14.23 5.53
N ASP A 3 4.31 -14.82 5.91
CA ASP A 3 4.34 -16.10 6.63
C ASP A 3 3.60 -16.01 7.96
N GLU A 4 3.72 -14.87 8.64
CA GLU A 4 3.01 -14.54 9.88
C GLU A 4 2.43 -13.11 9.81
N PRO A 5 1.32 -12.82 10.51
CA PRO A 5 0.77 -11.47 10.57
C PRO A 5 1.75 -10.52 11.28
N VAL A 6 1.81 -9.28 10.80
CA VAL A 6 2.66 -8.24 11.38
C VAL A 6 1.80 -7.30 12.20
N LEU A 7 2.06 -7.21 13.51
CA LEU A 7 1.40 -6.24 14.39
C LEU A 7 1.93 -4.83 14.08
N LEU A 8 1.05 -3.95 13.63
CA LEU A 8 1.36 -2.54 13.41
C LEU A 8 0.93 -1.70 14.61
N GLN A 9 1.73 -0.71 14.97
CA GLN A 9 1.42 0.24 16.03
C GLN A 9 0.73 1.47 15.44
N ALA A 10 -0.34 1.91 16.10
CA ALA A 10 -1.07 3.11 15.67
C ALA A 10 -0.16 4.34 15.62
N GLY A 11 -0.24 5.12 14.55
CA GLY A 11 0.57 6.35 14.35
C GLY A 11 1.98 6.12 13.83
N TRP A 12 2.41 4.87 13.63
CA TRP A 12 3.73 4.55 13.06
C TRP A 12 3.66 4.44 11.54
N TRP A 13 4.73 4.88 10.88
CA TRP A 13 4.88 4.75 9.43
C TRP A 13 5.56 3.43 9.05
N TYR A 14 5.00 2.77 8.04
CA TYR A 14 5.52 1.51 7.49
C TYR A 14 5.67 1.61 5.97
N VAL A 15 6.46 0.72 5.38
CA VAL A 15 6.59 0.59 3.92
C VAL A 15 6.09 -0.77 3.49
N ALA A 16 4.94 -0.81 2.81
CA ALA A 16 4.55 -1.98 2.03
C ALA A 16 5.43 -2.04 0.78
N TRP A 17 6.07 -3.18 0.54
CA TRP A 17 7.02 -3.34 -0.56
C TRP A 17 6.82 -4.67 -1.28
N ALA A 18 6.85 -4.62 -2.61
CA ALA A 18 6.78 -5.78 -3.46
C ALA A 18 7.73 -5.63 -4.64
N ARG A 19 8.41 -6.72 -5.02
CA ARG A 19 9.10 -6.85 -6.29
C ARG A 19 8.27 -7.75 -7.20
N VAL A 20 7.59 -7.13 -8.16
CA VAL A 20 6.76 -7.84 -9.14
C VAL A 20 7.55 -8.04 -10.42
N SER A 21 7.42 -9.20 -11.05
CA SER A 21 8.05 -9.52 -12.33
C SER A 21 7.09 -10.36 -13.17
N GLY A 22 7.03 -10.09 -14.47
CA GLY A 22 6.03 -10.66 -15.37
C GLY A 22 5.77 -9.72 -16.56
N PRO A 23 4.78 -10.05 -17.42
CA PRO A 23 4.32 -9.13 -18.47
C PRO A 23 3.66 -7.89 -17.88
N SER A 24 3.20 -6.98 -18.75
CA SER A 24 2.37 -5.85 -18.33
C SER A 24 1.15 -6.33 -17.54
N SER A 25 0.79 -5.56 -16.52
CA SER A 25 -0.36 -5.82 -15.66
C SER A 25 -1.27 -4.60 -15.59
N ASP A 26 -2.49 -4.81 -15.13
CA ASP A 26 -3.35 -3.69 -14.71
C ASP A 26 -2.70 -2.90 -13.57
N CYS A 27 -3.11 -1.65 -13.42
CA CYS A 27 -2.65 -0.75 -12.38
C CYS A 27 -3.79 0.11 -11.83
N GLY A 28 -3.64 0.56 -10.58
CA GLY A 28 -4.54 1.53 -9.97
C GLY A 28 -4.24 2.96 -10.42
N SER A 29 -5.24 3.83 -10.33
CA SER A 29 -5.14 5.29 -10.49
C SER A 29 -6.10 5.98 -9.52
N HIS A 30 -6.04 7.32 -9.42
CA HIS A 30 -6.86 8.11 -8.49
C HIS A 30 -6.65 7.71 -7.01
N GLY A 31 -5.43 7.30 -6.67
CA GLY A 31 -5.07 6.92 -5.32
C GLY A 31 -5.35 8.02 -4.30
N GLN A 32 -5.67 7.60 -3.08
CA GLN A 32 -6.09 8.47 -1.99
C GLN A 32 -5.01 8.52 -0.93
N ALA A 33 -4.61 9.73 -0.52
CA ALA A 33 -3.63 9.91 0.55
C ALA A 33 -4.17 9.52 1.94
N SER A 34 -5.50 9.45 2.10
CA SER A 34 -6.18 9.01 3.31
C SER A 34 -7.43 8.22 2.96
N ILE A 35 -7.63 7.07 3.62
CA ILE A 35 -8.83 6.23 3.46
C ILE A 35 -9.33 5.88 4.86
N THR A 36 -10.64 6.02 5.08
CA THR A 36 -11.32 5.52 6.27
C THR A 36 -12.09 4.27 5.88
N THR A 37 -11.84 3.16 6.57
CA THR A 37 -12.53 1.88 6.36
C THR A 37 -13.83 1.81 7.16
N ASP A 38 -14.70 0.85 6.83
CA ASP A 38 -16.03 0.71 7.46
C ASP A 38 -15.96 0.41 8.96
N ASP A 39 -14.86 -0.21 9.44
CA ASP A 39 -14.58 -0.45 10.86
C ASP A 39 -13.96 0.77 11.58
N GLY A 40 -13.83 1.91 10.88
CA GLY A 40 -13.36 3.17 11.42
C GLY A 40 -11.85 3.36 11.44
N VAL A 41 -11.05 2.42 10.91
CA VAL A 41 -9.59 2.59 10.81
C VAL A 41 -9.24 3.60 9.72
N VAL A 42 -8.31 4.51 10.01
CA VAL A 42 -7.81 5.50 9.04
C VAL A 42 -6.41 5.12 8.58
N PHE A 43 -6.28 4.79 7.29
CA PHE A 43 -5.00 4.54 6.64
C PHE A 43 -4.53 5.80 5.91
N GLN A 44 -3.26 6.15 6.10
CA GLN A 44 -2.62 7.25 5.39
C GLN A 44 -1.50 6.73 4.49
N PHE A 45 -1.45 7.21 3.25
CA PHE A 45 -0.50 6.80 2.24
C PHE A 45 0.38 7.98 1.81
N LYS A 46 1.66 7.69 1.62
CA LYS A 46 2.66 8.62 1.07
C LYS A 46 3.55 7.87 0.09
N SER A 47 4.01 8.57 -0.95
CA SER A 47 4.98 8.01 -1.90
C SER A 47 6.28 7.63 -1.17
N SER A 48 6.82 6.45 -1.48
CA SER A 48 8.06 5.95 -0.89
C SER A 48 9.24 6.14 -1.83
N LYS A 49 10.37 6.65 -1.31
CA LYS A 49 11.64 6.72 -2.05
C LYS A 49 12.19 5.35 -2.46
N LYS A 50 11.67 4.26 -1.88
CA LYS A 50 12.04 2.89 -2.27
C LYS A 50 11.32 2.41 -3.52
N SER A 51 10.25 3.11 -3.95
CA SER A 51 9.59 2.82 -5.21
C SER A 51 10.48 3.30 -6.36
N ASN A 52 10.86 2.36 -7.23
CA ASN A 52 11.69 2.62 -8.41
C ASN A 52 11.00 2.18 -9.71
N ASN A 53 9.70 1.87 -9.64
CA ASN A 53 8.90 1.39 -10.77
C ASN A 53 7.57 2.14 -10.89
N GLY A 54 7.60 3.46 -10.66
CA GLY A 54 6.49 4.37 -10.92
C GLY A 54 5.30 4.31 -9.95
N THR A 55 5.28 3.39 -8.98
CA THR A 55 4.21 3.36 -7.96
C THR A 55 4.38 4.51 -6.99
N ASP A 56 3.35 5.33 -6.82
CA ASP A 56 3.28 6.46 -5.90
C ASP A 56 1.90 6.51 -5.21
N VAL A 57 1.59 7.61 -4.51
CA VAL A 57 0.28 7.74 -3.85
C VAL A 57 -0.90 7.83 -4.82
N ASN A 58 -0.66 8.16 -6.10
CA ASN A 58 -1.70 8.43 -7.08
C ASN A 58 -1.98 7.22 -7.99
N ALA A 59 -0.97 6.42 -8.30
CA ALA A 59 -1.08 5.33 -9.27
C ALA A 59 -0.06 4.21 -9.05
N GLY A 60 -0.33 3.05 -9.66
CA GLY A 60 0.60 1.93 -9.76
C GLY A 60 0.11 0.66 -9.08
N GLN A 61 1.01 0.04 -8.31
CA GLN A 61 0.84 -1.27 -7.70
C GLN A 61 0.56 -1.22 -6.19
N ILE A 62 0.32 -2.39 -5.58
CA ILE A 62 -0.04 -2.57 -4.17
C ILE A 62 -1.40 -1.90 -3.85
N PRO A 63 -2.50 -2.37 -4.49
CA PRO A 63 -3.81 -1.73 -4.35
C PRO A 63 -4.49 -1.98 -2.99
N GLN A 64 -3.98 -2.89 -2.16
CA GLN A 64 -4.65 -3.31 -0.93
C GLN A 64 -3.66 -3.68 0.19
N LEU A 65 -4.09 -3.39 1.43
CA LEU A 65 -3.52 -3.94 2.66
C LEU A 65 -4.57 -4.85 3.28
N LEU A 66 -4.20 -6.09 3.59
CA LEU A 66 -5.07 -7.05 4.25
C LEU A 66 -4.75 -7.02 5.75
N TYR A 67 -5.74 -6.73 6.60
CA TYR A 67 -5.58 -6.60 8.04
C TYR A 67 -6.79 -7.19 8.80
N ARG A 68 -6.66 -7.33 10.13
CA ARG A 68 -7.70 -7.77 11.06
C ARG A 68 -7.43 -7.21 12.45
#